data_AF-A0AAJ4XWS7-F1
#
_entry.id   AF-A0AAJ4XWS7-F1
#
_cell.length_a   1.000
_cell.length_b   1.000
_cell.length_c   1.000
_cell.angle_alpha   90.00
_cell.angle_beta   90.00
_cell.angle_gamma   90.00
#
_symmetry.space_group_name_H-M   'P 1'
#
loop_
_entity.id
_entity.type
_entity.pdbx_description
1 polymer ?
#
loop_
_entity_poly.entity_id
_entity_poly.type
_entity_poly.pdbx_seq_one_letter_code
_entity_poly.pdbx_strand_id
1 'polypeptide(L)'
;MSDTDLIVPINVNALPVNRANLSNARSFEESDAGVYVQWQLPEALTTGHYSPDSEQTSFPLVPNRWLVVRYHGPANARQAAGWVVHSDFLDNDGPQWGARGTARSIALYDSRTGPAAAGRRRDLRVGSWVEPEDPAGGLFLTAVGPGLPTFAAYQPYNQDVFSVHDSLVYRNGDPALADGTISYLVTGWYSDDGADNLSKSAGIGDLLPPDPAELPPEPARLAGILDALGWQPSGSSQTPRTLYSGTALGVTWQHDADSRP
;
A
#
# COMPACT_ATOMS: atom_id res chain seq x y z
N MET A 1 3.39 4.77 30.03
CA MET A 1 4.25 4.98 28.85
C MET A 1 3.37 4.77 27.65
N SER A 2 3.22 5.74 26.74
CA SER A 2 2.45 5.49 25.52
C SER A 2 3.33 4.68 24.58
N ASP A 3 2.93 3.44 24.30
CA ASP A 3 3.51 2.66 23.22
C ASP A 3 3.34 3.46 21.93
N THR A 4 4.47 3.76 21.28
CA THR A 4 4.51 4.59 20.08
C THR A 4 5.00 3.72 18.95
N ASP A 5 4.15 3.45 17.97
CA ASP A 5 4.51 2.63 16.81
C ASP A 5 5.73 3.20 16.05
N LEU A 6 6.48 2.30 15.41
CA LEU A 6 7.67 2.65 14.65
C LEU A 6 7.28 3.11 13.25
N ILE A 7 7.54 4.37 12.90
CA ILE A 7 7.13 4.92 11.59
C ILE A 7 8.26 4.80 10.58
N VAL A 8 8.10 3.95 9.57
CA VAL A 8 8.98 3.85 8.40
C VAL A 8 8.47 4.80 7.30
N PRO A 9 9.30 5.75 6.84
CA PRO A 9 8.90 6.64 5.76
C PRO A 9 8.79 5.89 4.43
N ILE A 10 7.77 6.23 3.63
CA ILE A 10 7.59 5.73 2.26
C ILE A 10 7.40 6.87 1.26
N ASN A 11 7.81 6.63 0.01
CA ASN A 11 7.56 7.56 -1.07
C ASN A 11 6.12 7.41 -1.57
N VAL A 12 5.40 8.52 -1.70
CA VAL A 12 4.06 8.59 -2.28
C VAL A 12 4.10 9.51 -3.48
N ASN A 13 3.71 8.99 -4.63
CA ASN A 13 3.57 9.72 -5.88
C ASN A 13 2.08 9.90 -6.19
N ALA A 14 1.69 11.10 -6.60
CA ALA A 14 0.32 11.40 -7.00
C ALA A 14 0.35 12.03 -8.40
N LEU A 15 -0.16 11.29 -9.38
CA LEU A 15 -0.17 11.71 -10.78
C LEU A 15 -1.58 12.18 -11.16
N PRO A 16 -1.81 13.50 -11.34
CA PRO A 16 -3.07 14.01 -11.86
C PRO A 16 -3.19 13.72 -13.35
N VAL A 17 -4.32 13.13 -13.74
CA VAL A 17 -4.72 12.86 -15.12
C VAL A 17 -6.04 13.57 -15.36
N ASN A 18 -6.03 14.56 -16.25
CA ASN A 18 -7.20 15.38 -16.58
C ASN A 18 -7.61 15.20 -18.04
N ARG A 19 -8.75 15.77 -18.41
CA ARG A 19 -9.36 15.58 -19.73
C ARG A 19 -8.49 16.02 -20.91
N ALA A 20 -7.69 17.07 -20.75
CA ALA A 20 -6.80 17.50 -21.82
C ALA A 20 -5.67 16.50 -22.09
N ASN A 21 -5.15 15.85 -21.05
CA ASN A 21 -4.22 14.73 -21.18
C ASN A 21 -4.86 13.49 -21.86
N LEU A 22 -6.20 13.35 -21.79
CA LEU A 22 -6.96 12.23 -22.37
C LEU A 22 -7.20 12.36 -23.88
N SER A 23 -7.19 13.57 -24.44
CA SER A 23 -7.62 13.83 -25.82
C SER A 23 -6.70 13.26 -26.93
N ASN A 24 -5.47 12.87 -26.59
CA ASN A 24 -4.44 12.43 -27.55
C ASN A 24 -4.30 10.91 -27.68
N ALA A 25 -4.99 10.10 -26.87
CA ALA A 25 -4.87 8.65 -26.88
C ALA A 25 -6.20 7.98 -27.22
N ARG A 26 -6.23 7.17 -28.29
CA ARG A 26 -7.43 6.60 -28.93
C ARG A 26 -8.23 5.57 -28.08
N SER A 27 -7.99 5.45 -26.78
CA SER A 27 -8.55 4.37 -25.95
C SER A 27 -8.80 4.73 -24.47
N PHE A 28 -8.83 6.02 -24.10
CA PHE A 28 -9.07 6.44 -22.70
C PHE A 28 -10.51 6.97 -22.50
N GLU A 29 -11.15 6.56 -21.41
CA GLU A 29 -12.51 6.93 -21.02
C GLU A 29 -12.52 8.09 -20.00
N GLU A 30 -13.64 8.81 -19.86
CA GLU A 30 -13.79 9.89 -18.86
C GLU A 30 -13.60 9.37 -17.42
N SER A 31 -13.85 8.08 -17.20
CA SER A 31 -13.58 7.40 -15.93
C SER A 31 -12.10 7.29 -15.59
N ASP A 32 -11.18 7.55 -16.52
CA ASP A 32 -9.73 7.51 -16.27
C ASP A 32 -9.21 8.84 -15.71
N ALA A 33 -10.03 9.90 -15.74
CA ALA A 33 -9.69 11.16 -15.10
C ALA A 33 -9.60 11.00 -13.58
N GLY A 34 -8.72 11.77 -12.94
CA GLY A 34 -8.53 11.78 -11.50
C GLY A 34 -7.06 11.86 -11.11
N VAL A 35 -6.73 11.38 -9.92
CA VAL A 35 -5.36 11.30 -9.43
C VAL A 35 -5.02 9.85 -9.14
N TYR A 36 -3.97 9.36 -9.77
CA TYR A 36 -3.39 8.05 -9.47
C TYR A 36 -2.35 8.23 -8.37
N VAL A 37 -2.70 7.79 -7.17
CA VAL A 37 -1.82 7.80 -6.00
C VAL A 37 -1.17 6.43 -5.90
N GLN A 38 0.15 6.37 -5.98
CA GLN A 38 0.93 5.15 -5.82
C GLN A 38 1.98 5.36 -4.73
N TRP A 39 2.24 4.34 -3.93
CA TRP A 39 3.33 4.38 -2.96
C TRP A 39 4.33 3.26 -3.21
N GLN A 40 5.58 3.52 -2.81
CA GLN A 40 6.66 2.56 -2.90
C GLN A 40 6.85 1.87 -1.56
N LEU A 41 7.03 0.55 -1.61
CA LEU A 41 7.45 -0.22 -0.45
C LEU A 41 8.92 0.06 -0.15
N PRO A 42 9.35 0.04 1.13
CA PRO A 42 10.77 0.11 1.47
C PRO A 42 11.57 -1.00 0.80
N GLU A 43 12.84 -0.72 0.51
CA GLU A 43 13.73 -1.65 -0.20
C GLU A 43 13.79 -3.03 0.46
N ALA A 44 13.89 -3.08 1.80
CA ALA A 44 13.90 -4.31 2.57
C ALA A 44 12.66 -5.19 2.36
N LEU A 45 11.52 -4.62 1.94
CA LEU A 45 10.31 -5.37 1.62
C LEU A 45 10.26 -5.87 0.17
N THR A 46 11.18 -5.41 -0.67
CA THR A 46 11.25 -5.69 -2.10
C THR A 46 12.44 -6.58 -2.48
N THR A 47 13.33 -6.85 -1.53
CA THR A 47 14.51 -7.71 -1.70
C THR A 47 14.17 -9.17 -1.47
N GLY A 48 14.59 -10.03 -2.41
CA GLY A 48 14.44 -11.48 -2.30
C GLY A 48 15.59 -12.10 -1.50
N HIS A 49 15.28 -13.04 -0.62
CA HIS A 49 16.26 -13.80 0.15
C HIS A 49 16.38 -15.21 -0.42
N TYR A 50 17.60 -15.57 -0.84
CA TYR A 50 17.89 -16.91 -1.31
C TYR A 50 18.31 -17.80 -0.13
N SER A 51 17.65 -18.95 0.03
CA SER A 51 18.02 -19.96 1.02
C SER A 51 18.80 -21.09 0.34
N PRO A 52 20.09 -21.29 0.67
CA PRO A 52 20.88 -22.39 0.12
C PRO A 52 20.32 -23.77 0.48
N ASP A 53 19.72 -23.94 1.66
CA ASP A 53 19.20 -25.22 2.13
C ASP A 53 17.94 -25.68 1.38
N SER A 54 17.11 -24.73 0.95
CA SER A 54 15.86 -25.01 0.24
C SER A 54 15.95 -24.72 -1.26
N GLU A 55 17.09 -24.19 -1.72
CA GLU A 55 17.35 -23.69 -3.08
C GLU A 55 16.26 -22.75 -3.61
N GLN A 56 15.58 -22.01 -2.71
CA GLN A 56 14.45 -21.16 -3.03
C GLN A 56 14.74 -19.70 -2.72
N THR A 57 14.21 -18.81 -3.55
CA THR A 57 14.15 -17.36 -3.27
C THR A 57 12.78 -17.02 -2.70
N SER A 58 12.74 -16.46 -1.51
CA SER A 58 11.53 -15.95 -0.88
C SER A 58 11.55 -14.43 -0.80
N PHE A 59 10.37 -13.82 -0.80
CA PHE A 59 10.21 -12.39 -0.56
C PHE A 59 9.44 -12.19 0.74
N PRO A 60 9.76 -11.15 1.52
CA PRO A 60 9.02 -10.87 2.75
C PRO A 60 7.57 -10.51 2.45
N LEU A 61 6.70 -10.75 3.44
CA LEU A 61 5.34 -10.23 3.41
C LEU A 61 5.38 -8.71 3.54
N VAL A 62 4.41 -8.06 2.90
CA VAL A 62 4.29 -6.60 2.88
C VAL A 62 3.02 -6.14 3.60
N PRO A 63 2.93 -4.86 4.04
CA PRO A 63 1.72 -4.34 4.65
C PRO A 63 0.53 -4.52 3.72
N ASN A 64 -0.56 -5.03 4.28
CA ASN A 64 -1.75 -5.43 3.55
C ASN A 64 -2.96 -4.54 3.85
N ARG A 65 -2.82 -3.60 4.80
CA ARG A 65 -3.78 -2.53 5.07
C ARG A 65 -3.15 -1.18 4.80
N TRP A 66 -3.87 -0.32 4.08
CA TRP A 66 -3.43 1.05 3.83
C TRP A 66 -4.57 2.04 4.01
N LEU A 67 -4.38 3.03 4.86
CA LEU A 67 -5.22 4.22 4.94
C LEU A 67 -4.70 5.25 3.94
N VAL A 68 -5.56 5.66 3.01
CA VAL A 68 -5.32 6.75 2.08
C VAL A 68 -6.26 7.89 2.42
N VAL A 69 -5.72 9.08 2.68
CA VAL A 69 -6.51 10.29 2.97
C VAL A 69 -6.18 11.38 1.97
N ARG A 70 -7.19 11.85 1.24
CA ARG A 70 -7.14 13.07 0.43
C ARG A 70 -7.53 14.26 1.29
N TYR A 71 -6.72 15.31 1.27
CA TYR A 71 -6.97 16.62 1.84
C TYR A 71 -7.12 17.68 0.75
N HIS A 72 -8.13 18.55 0.82
CA HIS A 72 -8.35 19.62 -0.17
C HIS A 72 -9.10 20.82 0.41
N GLY A 73 -9.13 21.93 -0.32
CA GLY A 73 -9.71 23.19 0.14
C GLY A 73 -8.73 24.07 0.92
N PRO A 74 -9.13 25.28 1.32
CA PRO A 74 -8.26 26.21 2.02
C PRO A 74 -7.96 25.75 3.45
N ALA A 75 -6.87 26.25 4.05
CA ALA A 75 -6.42 25.81 5.37
C ALA A 75 -7.47 25.98 6.49
N ASN A 76 -8.32 27.01 6.40
CA ASN A 76 -9.39 27.29 7.37
C ASN A 76 -10.71 26.54 7.10
N ALA A 77 -10.83 25.81 6.00
CA ALA A 77 -11.99 24.99 5.66
C ALA A 77 -11.55 23.68 4.99
N ARG A 78 -10.51 23.06 5.56
CA ARG A 78 -9.90 21.84 5.03
C ARG A 78 -10.91 20.69 5.04
N GLN A 79 -11.10 20.06 3.88
CA GLN A 79 -11.94 18.88 3.72
C GLN A 79 -11.07 17.64 3.55
N ALA A 80 -11.61 16.48 3.97
CA ALA A 80 -10.93 15.21 3.88
C ALA A 80 -11.83 14.11 3.30
N ALA A 81 -11.22 13.21 2.57
CA ALA A 81 -11.81 11.97 2.07
C ALA A 81 -10.85 10.82 2.37
N GLY A 82 -11.38 9.67 2.80
CA GLY A 82 -10.55 8.56 3.25
C GLY A 82 -10.97 7.23 2.65
N TRP A 83 -10.00 6.36 2.41
CA TRP A 83 -10.20 4.98 1.98
C TRP A 83 -9.28 4.05 2.76
N VAL A 84 -9.77 2.84 3.04
CA VAL A 84 -8.92 1.74 3.50
C VAL A 84 -8.76 0.73 2.36
N VAL A 85 -7.52 0.49 1.96
CA VAL A 85 -7.13 -0.52 0.99
C VAL A 85 -6.85 -1.83 1.71
N HIS A 86 -7.46 -2.90 1.22
CA HIS A 86 -7.23 -4.28 1.62
C HIS A 86 -6.51 -4.95 0.45
N SER A 87 -5.18 -5.00 0.55
CA SER A 87 -4.28 -5.30 -0.57
C SER A 87 -4.21 -6.79 -0.89
N ASP A 88 -4.40 -7.62 0.11
CA ASP A 88 -4.39 -9.09 0.05
C ASP A 88 -5.80 -9.69 -0.06
N PHE A 89 -6.82 -8.89 -0.40
CA PHE A 89 -8.15 -9.43 -0.69
C PHE A 89 -8.09 -10.28 -1.96
N LEU A 90 -8.71 -11.47 -1.98
CA LEU A 90 -8.91 -12.27 -3.19
C LEU A 90 -10.38 -12.53 -3.48
N ASP A 91 -10.77 -12.40 -4.76
CA ASP A 91 -12.15 -12.65 -5.23
C ASP A 91 -12.71 -14.04 -4.92
N ASN A 92 -11.84 -15.03 -4.71
CA ASN A 92 -12.24 -16.41 -4.46
C ASN A 92 -12.56 -16.70 -2.99
N ASP A 93 -12.44 -15.71 -2.09
CA ASP A 93 -12.80 -15.85 -0.66
C ASP A 93 -14.32 -15.81 -0.40
N GLY A 94 -15.13 -16.00 -1.45
CA GLY A 94 -16.55 -16.36 -1.41
C GLY A 94 -17.52 -15.22 -1.75
N PRO A 95 -18.81 -15.54 -2.04
CA PRO A 95 -19.84 -14.57 -2.44
C PRO A 95 -20.27 -13.61 -1.32
N GLN A 96 -19.66 -13.69 -0.14
CA GLN A 96 -20.05 -12.99 1.09
C GLN A 96 -19.86 -11.47 0.99
N TRP A 97 -19.12 -10.99 -0.01
CA TRP A 97 -18.76 -9.57 -0.13
C TRP A 97 -19.17 -8.87 -1.43
N GLY A 98 -19.71 -9.57 -2.42
CA GLY A 98 -20.27 -8.96 -3.66
C GLY A 98 -19.33 -8.02 -4.45
N ALA A 99 -18.06 -7.92 -4.06
CA ALA A 99 -17.10 -6.98 -4.59
C ALA A 99 -16.03 -7.76 -5.36
N ARG A 100 -15.80 -7.35 -6.61
CA ARG A 100 -14.69 -7.83 -7.42
C ARG A 100 -13.42 -7.06 -7.04
N GLY A 101 -12.31 -7.75 -6.90
CA GLY A 101 -10.98 -7.18 -6.75
C GLY A 101 -10.61 -6.43 -8.02
N THR A 102 -9.56 -5.63 -7.94
CA THR A 102 -9.25 -4.67 -9.01
C THR A 102 -7.95 -5.00 -9.74
N ALA A 103 -6.91 -5.45 -9.03
CA ALA A 103 -5.67 -5.92 -9.63
C ALA A 103 -5.84 -7.36 -10.14
N ARG A 104 -6.12 -7.50 -11.44
CA ARG A 104 -6.21 -8.83 -12.05
C ARG A 104 -4.83 -9.48 -12.07
N SER A 105 -4.75 -10.65 -11.46
CA SER A 105 -3.60 -11.52 -11.50
C SER A 105 -4.04 -12.94 -11.87
N ILE A 106 -3.07 -13.78 -12.23
CA ILE A 106 -3.26 -15.22 -12.12
C ILE A 106 -2.98 -15.51 -10.65
N ALA A 107 -3.98 -15.94 -9.87
CA ALA A 107 -3.68 -16.44 -8.54
C ALA A 107 -2.77 -17.66 -8.72
N LEU A 108 -1.56 -17.54 -8.19
CA LEU A 108 -0.67 -18.68 -7.90
C LEU A 108 -0.55 -18.89 -6.38
N TYR A 109 -1.45 -18.28 -5.61
CA TYR A 109 -1.45 -18.36 -4.16
C TYR A 109 -2.14 -19.65 -3.71
N ASP A 110 -1.48 -20.41 -2.83
CA ASP A 110 -2.06 -21.53 -2.08
C ASP A 110 -2.69 -22.65 -2.96
N SER A 111 -1.94 -23.17 -3.94
CA SER A 111 -2.37 -24.27 -4.84
C SER A 111 -3.63 -24.01 -5.68
N ARG A 112 -4.20 -22.80 -5.61
CA ARG A 112 -5.35 -22.37 -6.41
C ARG A 112 -4.84 -21.84 -7.74
N THR A 113 -5.12 -22.55 -8.83
CA THR A 113 -4.79 -22.11 -10.19
C THR A 113 -6.00 -21.46 -10.84
N GLY A 114 -5.93 -20.17 -11.16
CA GLY A 114 -6.97 -19.49 -11.95
C GLY A 114 -6.89 -17.96 -11.93
N PRO A 115 -7.69 -17.27 -12.77
CA PRO A 115 -7.81 -15.81 -12.69
C PRO A 115 -8.33 -15.43 -11.30
N ALA A 116 -7.64 -14.50 -10.63
CA ALA A 116 -8.11 -13.88 -9.41
C ALA A 116 -7.84 -12.39 -9.48
N ALA A 117 -8.77 -11.58 -9.02
CA ALA A 117 -8.46 -10.19 -8.76
C ALA A 117 -8.06 -10.04 -7.29
N ALA A 118 -6.90 -9.41 -7.09
CA ALA A 118 -6.40 -9.02 -5.80
C ALA A 118 -6.74 -7.57 -5.51
N GLY A 119 -6.77 -7.21 -4.24
CA GLY A 119 -6.89 -5.81 -3.82
C GLY A 119 -8.31 -5.26 -3.94
N ARG A 120 -8.73 -4.53 -2.91
CA ARG A 120 -9.95 -3.73 -2.92
C ARG A 120 -9.78 -2.52 -2.02
N ARG A 121 -10.57 -1.47 -2.25
CA ARG A 121 -10.68 -0.34 -1.32
C ARG A 121 -12.09 -0.15 -0.78
N ARG A 122 -12.18 0.29 0.47
CA ARG A 122 -13.42 0.74 1.11
C ARG A 122 -13.40 2.25 1.27
N ASP A 123 -14.44 2.91 0.79
CA ASP A 123 -14.67 4.34 1.04
C ASP A 123 -15.16 4.56 2.48
N LEU A 124 -14.42 5.37 3.25
CA LEU A 124 -14.73 5.66 4.66
C LEU A 124 -15.89 6.64 4.84
N ARG A 125 -16.38 7.26 3.77
CA ARG A 125 -17.61 8.07 3.82
C ARG A 125 -18.86 7.20 3.84
N VAL A 126 -18.73 5.91 3.51
CA VAL A 126 -19.84 4.96 3.38
C VAL A 126 -19.81 3.94 4.51
N GLY A 127 -20.58 4.23 5.57
CA GLY A 127 -20.71 3.37 6.74
C GLY A 127 -19.43 3.29 7.60
N SER A 128 -19.47 2.51 8.66
CA SER A 128 -18.29 2.22 9.47
C SER A 128 -17.42 1.17 8.78
N TRP A 129 -16.10 1.31 8.91
CA TRP A 129 -15.16 0.27 8.55
C TRP A 129 -14.79 -0.54 9.81
N VAL A 130 -14.68 -1.86 9.63
CA VAL A 130 -14.21 -2.80 10.64
C VAL A 130 -13.12 -3.63 9.96
N GLU A 131 -12.06 -3.93 10.71
CA GLU A 131 -10.99 -4.81 10.28
C GLU A 131 -11.59 -6.16 9.83
N PRO A 132 -11.46 -6.55 8.55
CA PRO A 132 -11.91 -7.85 8.10
C PRO A 132 -11.00 -8.94 8.68
N GLU A 133 -11.56 -10.13 8.90
CA GLU A 133 -10.77 -11.31 9.23
C GLU A 133 -9.72 -11.57 8.15
N ASP A 134 -8.55 -12.04 8.58
CA ASP A 134 -7.49 -12.42 7.65
C ASP A 134 -7.94 -13.58 6.76
N PRO A 135 -7.38 -13.70 5.54
CA PRO A 135 -7.68 -14.82 4.66
C PRO A 135 -7.45 -16.16 5.38
N ALA A 136 -8.32 -17.14 5.18
CA ALA A 136 -8.20 -18.45 5.82
C ALA A 136 -6.88 -19.20 5.48
N GLY A 137 -6.23 -18.83 4.38
CA GLY A 137 -4.90 -19.33 3.97
C GLY A 137 -3.72 -18.53 4.55
N GLY A 138 -3.98 -17.54 5.40
CA GLY A 138 -3.00 -16.58 5.91
C GLY A 138 -2.65 -15.47 4.91
N LEU A 139 -1.81 -14.54 5.38
CA LEU A 139 -1.27 -13.46 4.55
C LEU A 139 -0.33 -14.04 3.48
N PHE A 140 -0.48 -13.57 2.24
CA PHE A 140 0.27 -14.08 1.09
C PHE A 140 0.98 -13.01 0.24
N LEU A 141 0.66 -11.73 0.49
CA LEU A 141 1.10 -10.64 -0.38
C LEU A 141 2.58 -10.32 -0.16
N THR A 142 3.34 -10.28 -1.26
CA THR A 142 4.74 -9.81 -1.28
C THR A 142 4.89 -8.70 -2.31
N ALA A 143 6.07 -8.07 -2.38
CA ALA A 143 6.38 -7.07 -3.41
C ALA A 143 6.36 -7.65 -4.84
N VAL A 144 6.55 -8.96 -4.98
CA VAL A 144 6.49 -9.69 -6.25
C VAL A 144 5.11 -10.31 -6.38
N GLY A 145 4.26 -9.71 -7.21
CA GLY A 145 2.97 -10.28 -7.57
C GLY A 145 3.14 -11.59 -8.35
N PRO A 146 2.07 -12.34 -8.61
CA PRO A 146 2.16 -13.67 -9.23
C PRO A 146 2.85 -13.63 -10.60
N GLY A 147 4.14 -13.99 -10.63
CA GLY A 147 4.96 -14.01 -11.86
C GLY A 147 5.30 -12.64 -12.45
N LEU A 148 5.10 -11.53 -11.73
CA LEU A 148 5.38 -10.17 -12.22
C LEU A 148 6.32 -9.40 -11.28
N PRO A 149 7.62 -9.32 -11.58
CA PRO A 149 8.60 -8.59 -10.76
C PRO A 149 8.30 -7.10 -10.62
N THR A 150 7.66 -6.48 -11.62
CA THR A 150 7.30 -5.06 -11.61
C THR A 150 5.95 -4.78 -10.97
N PHE A 151 5.33 -5.77 -10.32
CA PHE A 151 3.99 -5.66 -9.74
C PHE A 151 3.85 -4.46 -8.80
N ALA A 152 4.73 -4.32 -7.80
CA ALA A 152 4.69 -3.19 -6.88
C ALA A 152 5.09 -1.84 -7.53
N ALA A 153 5.85 -1.88 -8.62
CA ALA A 153 6.43 -0.70 -9.26
C ALA A 153 5.51 -0.04 -10.29
N TYR A 154 4.59 -0.78 -10.93
CA TYR A 154 3.78 -0.27 -12.04
C TYR A 154 2.29 -0.20 -11.70
N GLN A 155 1.78 1.03 -11.53
CA GLN A 155 0.43 1.33 -11.04
C GLN A 155 -0.69 0.49 -11.70
N PRO A 156 -0.76 0.31 -13.04
CA PRO A 156 -1.84 -0.46 -13.65
C PRO A 156 -1.93 -1.92 -13.20
N TYR A 157 -0.87 -2.49 -12.61
CA TYR A 157 -0.86 -3.86 -12.09
C TYR A 157 -1.28 -3.96 -10.62
N ASN A 158 -1.32 -2.86 -9.88
CA ASN A 158 -1.49 -2.86 -8.42
C ASN A 158 -2.57 -1.90 -7.92
N GLN A 159 -3.56 -1.58 -8.77
CA GLN A 159 -4.72 -0.81 -8.34
C GLN A 159 -5.40 -1.49 -7.15
N ASP A 160 -5.71 -0.70 -6.12
CA ASP A 160 -6.18 -1.10 -4.80
C ASP A 160 -5.34 -2.20 -4.12
N VAL A 161 -4.03 -2.23 -4.41
CA VAL A 161 -3.00 -2.99 -3.69
C VAL A 161 -1.92 -2.03 -3.19
N PHE A 162 -1.18 -1.39 -4.10
CA PHE A 162 -0.16 -0.36 -3.77
C PHE A 162 -0.44 0.99 -4.45
N SER A 163 -1.66 1.14 -4.98
CA SER A 163 -2.12 2.39 -5.54
C SER A 163 -3.63 2.54 -5.39
N VAL A 164 -4.10 3.78 -5.51
CA VAL A 164 -5.50 4.15 -5.57
C VAL A 164 -5.70 5.11 -6.73
N HIS A 165 -6.71 4.83 -7.55
CA HIS A 165 -7.25 5.82 -8.48
C HIS A 165 -8.32 6.64 -7.76
N ASP A 166 -7.97 7.84 -7.33
CA ASP A 166 -8.94 8.80 -6.81
C ASP A 166 -9.59 9.50 -7.99
N SER A 167 -10.79 9.07 -8.35
CA SER A 167 -11.41 9.47 -9.61
C SER A 167 -11.74 10.96 -9.66
N LEU A 168 -11.87 11.64 -8.50
CA LEU A 168 -12.29 13.05 -8.36
C LEU A 168 -13.62 13.43 -9.03
N VAL A 169 -14.22 12.51 -9.79
CA VAL A 169 -15.47 12.63 -10.53
C VAL A 169 -16.68 12.22 -9.71
N TYR A 170 -17.82 12.71 -10.22
CA TYR A 170 -19.18 12.40 -9.85
C TYR A 170 -19.42 10.92 -9.52
N ARG A 171 -19.79 10.63 -8.28
CA ARG A 171 -20.56 9.44 -7.93
C ARG A 171 -21.73 9.86 -7.05
N ASN A 172 -22.88 9.24 -7.25
CA ASN A 172 -24.07 9.39 -6.40
C ASN A 172 -24.58 10.84 -6.20
N GLY A 173 -24.35 11.74 -7.18
CA GLY A 173 -24.84 13.12 -7.12
C GLY A 173 -23.91 14.12 -6.44
N ASP A 174 -22.73 13.69 -5.97
CA ASP A 174 -21.72 14.60 -5.45
C ASP A 174 -21.06 15.40 -6.59
N PRO A 175 -20.85 16.72 -6.43
CA PRO A 175 -20.16 17.52 -7.43
C PRO A 175 -18.70 17.06 -7.57
N ALA A 176 -18.18 17.10 -8.81
CA ALA A 176 -16.75 16.91 -9.05
C ALA A 176 -15.93 17.89 -8.19
N LEU A 177 -14.73 17.45 -7.82
CA LEU A 177 -13.85 18.30 -7.05
C LEU A 177 -13.38 19.49 -7.89
N ALA A 178 -13.62 20.70 -7.37
CA ALA A 178 -13.17 21.94 -7.99
C ALA A 178 -11.64 22.01 -8.11
N ASP A 179 -11.18 22.81 -9.08
CA ASP A 179 -9.77 23.09 -9.28
C ASP A 179 -9.09 23.60 -8.01
N GLY A 180 -7.83 23.22 -7.83
CA GLY A 180 -7.04 23.68 -6.70
C GLY A 180 -5.95 22.71 -6.30
N THR A 181 -5.60 22.76 -5.02
CA THR A 181 -4.50 21.99 -4.44
C THR A 181 -5.01 20.86 -3.58
N ILE A 182 -4.50 19.67 -3.86
CA ILE A 182 -4.82 18.42 -3.18
C ILE A 182 -3.55 17.88 -2.53
N SER A 183 -3.69 17.26 -1.36
CA SER A 183 -2.61 16.51 -0.72
C SER A 183 -3.10 15.12 -0.33
N TYR A 184 -2.20 14.14 -0.32
CA TYR A 184 -2.47 12.78 0.11
C TYR A 184 -1.58 12.39 1.27
N LEU A 185 -2.16 11.68 2.24
CA LEU A 185 -1.46 10.89 3.25
C LEU A 185 -1.72 9.42 2.96
N VAL A 186 -0.67 8.60 2.99
CA VAL A 186 -0.77 7.15 2.93
C VAL A 186 -0.09 6.57 4.17
N THR A 187 -0.79 5.70 4.88
CA THR A 187 -0.24 4.97 6.04
C THR A 187 -0.60 3.50 5.94
N GLY A 188 0.40 2.62 5.95
CA GLY A 188 0.23 1.17 5.88
C GLY A 188 0.57 0.45 7.18
N TRP A 189 -0.06 -0.70 7.39
CA TRP A 189 0.22 -1.62 8.49
C TRP A 189 -0.09 -3.07 8.08
N TYR A 190 0.41 -4.02 8.87
CA TYR A 190 0.03 -5.43 8.78
C TYR A 190 -1.24 -5.66 9.59
N SER A 191 -2.21 -6.40 9.05
CA SER A 191 -3.39 -6.83 9.84
C SER A 191 -3.01 -7.82 10.95
N ASP A 192 -1.91 -8.56 10.77
CA ASP A 192 -1.30 -9.43 11.77
C ASP A 192 0.11 -8.92 12.15
N ASP A 193 0.27 -8.49 13.40
CA ASP A 193 1.55 -8.01 13.95
C ASP A 193 2.66 -9.08 13.89
N GLY A 194 2.27 -10.37 13.94
CA GLY A 194 3.19 -11.48 13.82
C GLY A 194 3.81 -11.60 12.43
N ALA A 195 3.20 -10.98 11.41
CA ALA A 195 3.70 -10.94 10.05
C ALA A 195 4.65 -9.76 9.78
N ASP A 196 4.73 -8.79 10.69
CA ASP A 196 5.64 -7.65 10.59
C ASP A 196 7.10 -8.13 10.51
N ASN A 197 7.88 -7.60 9.58
CA ASN A 197 9.28 -7.97 9.42
C ASN A 197 10.14 -7.55 10.61
N LEU A 198 9.73 -6.54 11.39
CA LEU A 198 10.40 -6.23 12.65
C LEU A 198 10.22 -7.38 13.66
N SER A 199 9.01 -7.94 13.74
CA SER A 199 8.70 -9.13 14.55
C SER A 199 9.41 -10.40 14.05
N LYS A 200 9.62 -10.52 12.72
CA LYS A 200 10.25 -11.69 12.08
C LYS A 200 11.76 -11.56 11.84
N SER A 201 12.37 -10.43 12.18
CA SER A 201 13.76 -10.08 11.87
C SER A 201 14.80 -11.14 12.26
N ALA A 202 14.58 -11.87 13.36
CA ALA A 202 15.44 -12.98 13.79
C ALA A 202 15.43 -14.20 12.85
N GLY A 203 14.41 -14.34 12.00
CA GLY A 203 14.26 -15.43 11.03
C GLY A 203 14.59 -15.03 9.59
N ILE A 204 14.98 -13.79 9.33
CA ILE A 204 15.40 -13.35 7.99
C ILE A 204 16.91 -13.63 7.87
N GLY A 205 17.26 -14.57 7.00
CA GLY A 205 18.65 -14.98 6.76
C GLY A 205 19.55 -13.78 6.43
N ASP A 206 20.70 -13.73 7.09
CA ASP A 206 21.75 -12.71 6.97
C ASP A 206 21.43 -11.29 7.53
N LEU A 207 20.23 -11.04 8.09
CA LEU A 207 19.94 -9.75 8.76
C LEU A 207 20.47 -9.67 10.20
N LEU A 208 20.56 -10.79 10.89
CA LEU A 208 21.05 -10.89 12.26
C LEU A 208 21.97 -12.12 12.42
N PRO A 209 22.87 -12.13 13.43
CA PRO A 209 23.61 -13.32 13.79
C PRO A 209 22.68 -14.53 13.93
N PRO A 210 23.00 -15.68 13.30
CA PRO A 210 22.14 -16.85 13.31
C PRO A 210 21.98 -17.48 14.70
N ASP A 211 22.92 -17.20 15.62
CA ASP A 211 22.84 -17.63 17.02
C ASP A 211 22.11 -16.58 17.87
N PRO A 212 20.94 -16.90 18.45
CA PRO A 212 20.23 -16.02 19.38
C PRO A 212 21.05 -15.59 20.61
N ALA A 213 22.08 -16.35 20.99
CA ALA A 213 23.00 -16.02 22.08
C ALA A 213 24.03 -14.95 21.70
N GLU A 214 24.30 -14.76 20.41
CA GLU A 214 25.17 -13.70 19.88
C GLU A 214 24.41 -12.40 19.61
N LEU A 215 23.08 -12.42 19.70
CA LEU A 215 22.27 -11.23 19.53
C LEU A 215 22.51 -10.25 20.69
N PRO A 216 22.81 -8.96 20.41
CA PRO A 216 22.93 -7.96 21.45
C PRO A 216 21.62 -7.82 22.23
N PRO A 217 21.65 -7.28 23.47
CA PRO A 217 20.45 -6.93 24.20
C PRO A 217 19.76 -5.71 23.57
N GLU A 218 18.49 -5.49 23.91
CA GLU A 218 17.82 -4.21 23.62
C GLU A 218 18.51 -3.06 24.37
N PRO A 219 18.62 -1.85 23.78
CA PRO A 219 18.08 -1.42 22.48
C PRO A 219 19.05 -1.63 21.29
N ALA A 220 20.23 -2.20 21.51
CA ALA A 220 21.24 -2.37 20.47
C ALA A 220 20.82 -3.38 19.40
N ARG A 221 20.00 -4.38 19.77
CA ARG A 221 19.37 -5.31 18.83
C ARG A 221 18.42 -4.60 17.87
N LEU A 222 17.47 -3.82 18.37
CA LEU A 222 16.57 -3.04 17.53
C LEU A 222 17.36 -2.11 16.60
N ALA A 223 18.40 -1.43 17.10
CA ALA A 223 19.25 -0.59 16.26
C ALA A 223 19.94 -1.36 15.12
N GLY A 224 20.44 -2.57 15.40
CA GLY A 224 21.05 -3.43 14.37
C GLY A 224 20.05 -3.93 13.33
N ILE A 225 18.82 -4.27 13.75
CA ILE A 225 17.74 -4.65 12.83
C ILE A 225 17.39 -3.49 11.90
N LEU A 226 17.21 -2.28 12.46
CA LEU A 226 16.87 -1.10 11.69
C LEU A 226 17.96 -0.73 10.69
N ASP A 227 19.24 -0.83 11.09
CA ASP A 227 20.37 -0.61 10.19
C ASP A 227 20.41 -1.63 9.04
N ALA A 228 20.21 -2.93 9.35
CA ALA A 228 20.18 -3.99 8.35
C ALA A 228 19.00 -3.86 7.36
N LEU A 229 17.86 -3.35 7.83
CA LEU A 229 16.71 -3.03 6.98
C LEU A 229 16.87 -1.69 6.22
N GLY A 230 17.90 -0.90 6.54
CA GLY A 230 18.10 0.45 6.02
C GLY A 230 17.04 1.45 6.49
N TRP A 231 16.37 1.19 7.62
CA TRP A 231 15.26 1.97 8.13
C TRP A 231 15.73 3.02 9.13
N GLN A 232 15.25 4.25 8.94
CA GLN A 232 15.47 5.36 9.87
C GLN A 232 14.13 5.87 10.38
N PRO A 233 13.49 5.12 11.29
CA PRO A 233 12.17 5.48 11.75
C PRO A 233 12.18 6.66 12.71
N SER A 234 11.07 7.40 12.75
CA SER A 234 10.83 8.41 13.78
C SER A 234 10.03 7.82 14.94
N GLY A 235 10.49 8.03 16.17
CA GLY A 235 9.82 7.58 17.40
C GLY A 235 10.66 6.58 18.22
N SER A 236 10.15 6.16 19.38
CA SER A 236 10.72 5.10 20.20
C SER A 236 9.61 4.11 20.53
N SER A 237 9.70 2.88 20.01
CA SER A 237 8.70 1.85 20.28
C SER A 237 9.16 0.83 21.31
N GLN A 238 8.26 0.42 22.20
CA GLN A 238 8.38 -0.82 23.00
C GLN A 238 7.57 -1.97 22.37
N THR A 239 6.70 -1.67 21.40
CA THR A 239 5.85 -2.62 20.67
C THR A 239 6.37 -2.83 19.25
N PRO A 240 6.37 -4.06 18.71
CA PRO A 240 7.04 -4.36 17.45
C PRO A 240 6.23 -3.97 16.20
N ARG A 241 5.29 -3.01 16.31
CA ARG A 241 4.45 -2.60 15.18
C ARG A 241 5.13 -1.53 14.35
N THR A 242 5.18 -1.77 13.04
CA THR A 242 5.68 -0.84 12.05
C THR A 242 4.52 -0.20 11.27
N LEU A 243 4.52 1.13 11.21
CA LEU A 243 3.65 1.91 10.33
C LEU A 243 4.45 2.46 9.16
N TYR A 244 3.92 2.34 7.96
CA TYR A 244 4.58 2.79 6.73
C TYR A 244 3.90 4.06 6.24
N SER A 245 4.48 5.23 6.48
CA SER A 245 3.79 6.50 6.24
C SER A 245 4.50 7.41 5.26
N GLY A 246 3.72 8.06 4.40
CA GLY A 246 4.23 9.02 3.42
C GLY A 246 3.15 9.98 2.94
N THR A 247 3.58 11.06 2.28
CA THR A 247 2.66 12.08 1.78
C THR A 247 3.02 12.52 0.37
N ALA A 248 1.99 12.89 -0.41
CA ALA A 248 2.14 13.66 -1.64
C ALA A 248 1.45 15.00 -1.43
N LEU A 249 2.21 16.07 -1.24
CA LEU A 249 1.68 17.39 -0.88
C LEU A 249 1.63 18.29 -2.11
N GLY A 250 0.61 19.15 -2.17
CA GLY A 250 0.61 20.25 -3.15
C GLY A 250 0.29 19.83 -4.59
N VAL A 251 -0.38 18.69 -4.78
CA VAL A 251 -0.80 18.19 -6.10
C VAL A 251 -1.77 19.18 -6.71
N THR A 252 -1.42 19.72 -7.87
CA THR A 252 -2.31 20.64 -8.60
C THR A 252 -3.35 19.84 -9.38
N TRP A 253 -4.62 20.13 -9.13
CA TRP A 253 -5.75 19.56 -9.85
C TRP A 253 -6.44 20.64 -10.67
N GLN A 254 -6.68 20.31 -11.94
CA GLN A 254 -7.45 21.09 -12.88
C GLN A 254 -8.34 20.14 -13.65
N HIS A 255 -9.65 20.30 -13.53
CA HIS A 255 -10.64 19.42 -14.14
C HIS A 255 -10.56 19.49 -15.67
N ASP A 256 -10.53 20.71 -16.21
CA ASP A 256 -10.46 21.01 -17.65
C ASP A 256 -9.21 21.84 -17.96
N ALA A 257 -8.01 21.31 -17.69
CA ALA A 257 -6.78 22.02 -18.02
C ALA A 257 -6.78 22.40 -19.52
N ASP A 258 -6.80 23.69 -19.84
CA ASP A 258 -6.73 24.14 -21.22
C ASP A 258 -5.36 23.72 -21.81
N SER A 259 -5.38 23.01 -22.94
CA SER A 259 -4.17 22.62 -23.65
C SER A 259 -3.58 23.81 -24.40
N ARG A 260 -3.06 24.83 -23.68
CA ARG A 260 -2.25 25.88 -24.31
C ARG A 260 -1.08 26.32 -23.43
N PRO A 261 0.14 26.38 -23.98
CA PRO A 261 1.23 27.15 -23.37
C PRO A 261 0.92 28.66 -23.39
#